data_AF-A0A963XQW6-F1
#
_entry.id   AF-A0A963XQW6-F1
#
_cell.length_a   1.000
_cell.length_b   1.000
_cell.length_c   1.000
_cell.angle_alpha   90.00
_cell.angle_beta   90.00
_cell.angle_gamma   90.00
#
_symmetry.space_group_name_H-M   'P 1'
#
loop_
_entity.id
_entity.type
_entity.pdbx_description
1 polymer ?
#
loop_
_entity_poly.entity_id
_entity_poly.type
_entity_poly.pdbx_seq_one_letter_code
_entity_poly.pdbx_strand_id
1 'polypeptide(L)'
;LLDRTAEASYEMLMSGSSPASLRWAPVIRRILAQTPGVALTLWCAEDLPLLWPEVLRAIAGVPPEEMLEGDYDLLAALMTDEGLARLKEFFDGHHPRRPAQRRRATAAFLQKYARPEELEVEIVLPGWTEALVAAMTEAYDEDCAEIAGLPGVTFLVP
;
A
#
# COMPACT_ATOMS: atom_id res chain seq x y z
N LEU A 1 -12.23 -1.60 -11.37
CA LEU A 1 -11.09 -2.53 -11.63
C LEU A 1 -11.05 -3.01 -13.07
N LEU A 2 -12.12 -3.65 -13.58
CA LEU A 2 -12.22 -4.08 -14.98
C LEU A 2 -11.99 -2.93 -15.97
N ASP A 3 -12.54 -1.74 -15.70
CA ASP A 3 -12.34 -0.56 -16.57
C ASP A 3 -10.90 -0.05 -16.62
N ARG A 4 -10.06 -0.43 -15.64
CA ARG A 4 -8.63 -0.07 -15.58
C ARG A 4 -7.75 -1.10 -16.28
N THR A 5 -8.29 -2.26 -16.62
CA THR A 5 -7.61 -3.33 -17.35
C THR A 5 -8.21 -3.41 -18.75
N ALA A 6 -7.51 -2.87 -19.75
CA ALA A 6 -7.99 -2.82 -21.13
C ALA A 6 -8.55 -4.18 -21.59
N GLU A 7 -9.85 -4.23 -21.86
CA GLU A 7 -10.57 -5.31 -22.57
C GLU A 7 -10.50 -6.73 -21.95
N ALA A 8 -10.03 -6.90 -20.71
CA ALA A 8 -9.98 -8.22 -20.07
C ALA A 8 -11.33 -8.62 -19.47
N SER A 9 -11.87 -9.78 -19.87
CA SER A 9 -13.04 -10.36 -19.17
C SER A 9 -12.64 -10.80 -17.76
N TYR A 10 -13.62 -10.88 -16.85
CA TYR A 10 -13.38 -11.42 -15.50
C TYR A 10 -12.72 -12.81 -15.53
N GLU A 11 -13.12 -13.68 -16.46
CA GLU A 11 -12.52 -15.00 -16.63
C GLU A 11 -11.04 -14.92 -17.02
N MET A 12 -10.67 -14.00 -17.91
CA MET A 12 -9.27 -13.76 -18.27
C MET A 12 -8.46 -13.23 -17.09
N LEU A 13 -9.01 -12.28 -16.33
CA LEU A 13 -8.36 -11.73 -15.14
C LEU A 13 -8.10 -12.80 -14.08
N MET A 14 -9.08 -13.67 -13.83
CA MET A 14 -8.95 -14.73 -12.85
C MET A 14 -8.07 -15.88 -13.36
N SER A 15 -7.93 -16.06 -14.68
CA SER A 15 -7.15 -17.12 -15.30
C SER A 15 -7.48 -18.53 -14.73
N GLY A 16 -8.78 -18.76 -14.45
CA GLY A 16 -9.26 -19.99 -13.82
C GLY A 16 -9.00 -20.12 -12.31
N SER A 17 -8.40 -19.10 -11.68
CA SER A 17 -8.18 -19.07 -10.22
C SER A 17 -9.48 -18.73 -9.48
N SER A 18 -9.66 -19.32 -8.31
CA SER A 18 -10.73 -18.91 -7.40
C SER A 18 -10.33 -17.62 -6.68
N PRO A 19 -11.23 -16.64 -6.49
CA PRO A 19 -10.96 -15.46 -5.66
C PRO A 19 -10.47 -15.83 -4.26
N ALA A 20 -11.03 -16.88 -3.66
CA ALA A 20 -10.65 -17.38 -2.34
C ALA A 20 -9.24 -17.99 -2.28
N SER A 21 -8.55 -18.12 -3.41
CA SER A 21 -7.20 -18.67 -3.50
C SER A 21 -6.12 -17.62 -3.80
N LEU A 22 -6.51 -16.35 -3.97
CA LEU A 22 -5.57 -15.26 -4.26
C LEU A 22 -4.72 -14.96 -3.03
N ARG A 23 -3.42 -15.31 -3.10
CA ARG A 23 -2.43 -15.10 -2.05
C ARG A 23 -1.07 -14.71 -2.63
N TRP A 24 -0.38 -13.79 -1.98
CA TRP A 24 0.97 -13.32 -2.31
C TRP A 24 2.07 -14.21 -1.73
N ALA A 25 1.87 -14.78 -0.54
CA ALA A 25 2.95 -15.52 0.13
C ALA A 25 3.52 -16.69 -0.67
N PRO A 26 2.74 -17.48 -1.44
CA PRO A 26 3.29 -18.50 -2.33
C PRO A 26 4.27 -17.92 -3.36
N VAL A 27 3.98 -16.75 -3.91
CA VAL A 27 4.85 -16.05 -4.88
C VAL A 27 6.12 -15.57 -4.18
N ILE A 28 6.00 -14.94 -3.01
CA ILE A 28 7.16 -14.44 -2.25
C ILE A 28 8.09 -15.59 -1.84
N ARG A 29 7.56 -16.69 -1.31
CA ARG A 29 8.35 -17.89 -0.98
C ARG A 29 9.10 -18.42 -2.20
N ARG A 30 8.46 -18.44 -3.37
CA ARG A 30 9.09 -18.88 -4.61
C ARG A 30 10.23 -17.95 -5.03
N ILE A 31 10.08 -16.63 -4.88
CA ILE A 31 11.15 -15.67 -5.16
C ILE A 31 12.35 -15.94 -4.24
N LEU A 32 12.12 -16.07 -2.93
CA LEU A 32 13.17 -16.34 -1.94
C LEU A 32 13.89 -17.68 -2.20
N ALA A 33 13.14 -18.72 -2.57
CA ALA A 33 13.70 -20.04 -2.87
C ALA A 33 14.53 -20.05 -4.16
N GLN A 34 14.14 -19.28 -5.18
CA GLN A 34 14.83 -19.24 -6.47
C GLN A 34 16.00 -18.25 -6.50
N THR A 35 16.06 -17.31 -5.57
CA THR A 35 17.13 -16.32 -5.47
C THR A 35 17.73 -16.30 -4.06
N PRO A 36 18.56 -17.31 -3.70
CA PRO A 36 19.15 -17.39 -2.37
C PRO A 36 19.93 -16.13 -1.98
N GLY A 37 19.65 -15.59 -0.79
CA GLY A 37 20.31 -14.39 -0.26
C GLY A 37 19.70 -13.06 -0.73
N VAL A 38 18.62 -13.08 -1.53
CA VAL A 38 17.88 -11.85 -1.86
C VAL A 38 17.25 -11.25 -0.60
N ALA A 39 17.35 -9.93 -0.46
CA ALA A 39 16.61 -9.17 0.54
C ALA A 39 15.39 -8.53 -0.14
N LEU A 40 14.19 -8.83 0.35
CA LEU A 40 12.94 -8.25 -0.14
C LEU A 40 12.43 -7.21 0.85
N THR A 41 12.14 -6.00 0.37
CA THR A 41 11.39 -4.99 1.12
C THR A 41 9.98 -4.94 0.55
N LEU A 42 8.98 -5.23 1.37
CA LEU A 42 7.58 -5.37 0.96
C LEU A 42 6.69 -4.48 1.83
N TRP A 43 5.54 -4.09 1.30
CA TRP A 43 4.50 -3.31 1.99
C TRP A 43 3.13 -3.64 1.37
N CYS A 44 2.07 -3.37 2.11
CA CYS A 44 0.72 -3.37 1.56
C CYS A 44 0.50 -2.08 0.75
N ALA A 45 -0.06 -2.19 -0.46
CA ALA A 45 -0.16 -1.06 -1.38
C ALA A 45 -1.03 0.09 -0.82
N GLU A 46 -2.06 -0.27 -0.04
CA GLU A 46 -2.95 0.64 0.68
C GLU A 46 -2.24 1.47 1.76
N ASP A 47 -1.11 1.01 2.28
CA ASP A 47 -0.31 1.70 3.29
C ASP A 47 0.72 2.67 2.70
N LEU A 48 0.94 2.59 1.38
CA LEU A 48 1.91 3.42 0.67
C LEU A 48 1.78 4.93 0.93
N PRO A 49 0.57 5.52 1.06
CA PRO A 49 0.43 6.94 1.39
C PRO A 49 1.07 7.34 2.72
N LEU A 50 1.13 6.41 3.67
CA LEU A 50 1.76 6.63 4.98
C LEU A 50 3.26 6.32 4.95
N LEU A 51 3.66 5.37 4.11
CA LEU A 51 5.03 4.84 3.99
C LEU A 51 5.87 5.48 2.90
N TRP A 52 5.30 6.36 2.07
CA TRP A 52 5.93 6.88 0.86
C TRP A 52 7.37 7.39 1.05
N PRO A 53 7.68 8.20 2.08
CA PRO A 53 9.04 8.71 2.26
C PRO A 53 10.04 7.59 2.63
N GLU A 54 9.61 6.53 3.31
CA GLU A 54 10.42 5.37 3.68
C GLU A 54 10.68 4.48 2.46
N VAL A 55 9.66 4.29 1.62
CA VAL A 55 9.78 3.55 0.36
C VAL A 55 10.76 4.26 -0.58
N LEU A 56 10.62 5.58 -0.76
CA LEU A 56 11.56 6.36 -1.57
C LEU A 56 12.99 6.27 -1.04
N ARG A 57 13.19 6.36 0.28
CA ARG A 57 14.53 6.22 0.88
C ARG A 57 15.11 4.83 0.69
N ALA A 58 14.30 3.79 0.84
CA ALA A 58 14.72 2.40 0.61
C ALA A 58 15.15 2.18 -0.85
N ILE A 59 14.48 2.80 -1.81
CA ILE A 59 14.82 2.71 -3.23
C ILE A 59 16.06 3.57 -3.56
N ALA A 60 16.13 4.79 -3.05
CA ALA A 60 17.21 5.75 -3.37
C ALA A 60 18.52 5.47 -2.62
N GLY A 61 18.48 4.69 -1.53
CA GLY A 61 19.65 4.41 -0.69
C GLY A 61 20.14 5.62 0.11
N VAL A 62 19.25 6.58 0.40
CA VAL A 62 19.57 7.85 1.09
C VAL A 62 19.17 7.81 2.58
N PRO A 63 19.90 8.51 3.45
CA PRO A 63 19.63 8.53 4.89
C PRO A 63 18.35 9.32 5.25
N PRO A 64 17.77 9.10 6.45
CA PRO A 64 16.53 9.76 6.89
C PRO A 64 16.57 11.29 6.90
N GLU A 65 17.75 11.87 7.11
CA GLU A 65 17.97 13.31 7.27
C GLU A 65 18.00 14.04 5.93
N GLU A 66 18.12 13.31 4.81
CA GLU A 66 18.13 13.91 3.48
C GLU A 66 16.70 14.31 3.08
N MET A 67 16.58 15.54 2.60
CA MET A 67 15.32 16.04 2.04
C MET A 67 15.07 15.34 0.71
N LEU A 68 13.87 14.78 0.54
CA LEU A 68 13.45 14.22 -0.74
C LEU A 68 12.54 15.21 -1.46
N GLU A 69 12.87 15.48 -2.72
CA GLU A 69 11.92 16.08 -3.65
C GLU A 69 10.83 15.05 -3.95
N GLY A 70 9.56 15.46 -3.91
CA GLY A 70 8.42 14.58 -4.16
C GLY A 70 7.85 13.84 -2.95
N ASP A 71 8.25 14.19 -1.72
CA ASP A 71 7.72 13.61 -0.47
C ASP A 71 6.17 13.74 -0.35
N TYR A 72 5.58 14.69 -1.08
CA TYR A 72 4.15 14.96 -1.09
C TYR A 72 3.42 14.50 -2.35
N ASP A 73 4.11 13.98 -3.37
CA ASP A 73 3.51 13.74 -4.69
C ASP A 73 2.37 12.72 -4.63
N LEU A 74 2.60 11.63 -3.90
CA LEU A 74 1.55 10.63 -3.68
C LEU A 74 0.37 11.22 -2.91
N LEU A 75 0.62 12.04 -1.88
CA LEU A 75 -0.45 12.69 -1.13
C LEU A 75 -1.21 13.72 -1.96
N ALA A 76 -0.54 14.38 -2.92
CA ALA A 76 -1.16 15.33 -3.83
C ALA A 76 -2.15 14.66 -4.78
N ALA A 77 -1.87 13.41 -5.20
CA ALA A 77 -2.81 12.63 -5.99
C ALA A 77 -4.04 12.18 -5.18
N LEU A 78 -3.84 11.88 -3.88
CA LEU A 78 -4.89 11.28 -3.04
C LEU A 78 -5.75 12.31 -2.29
N MET A 79 -5.29 13.56 -2.16
CA MET A 79 -5.96 14.59 -1.36
C MET A 79 -6.45 15.74 -2.23
N THR A 80 -7.43 16.47 -1.70
CA THR A 80 -7.78 17.79 -2.21
C THR A 80 -6.61 18.77 -2.05
N ASP A 81 -6.50 19.74 -2.96
CA ASP A 81 -5.44 20.75 -2.93
C ASP A 81 -5.43 21.54 -1.61
N GLU A 82 -6.61 21.83 -1.06
CA GLU A 82 -6.78 22.45 0.27
C GLU A 82 -6.19 21.57 1.38
N GLY A 83 -6.51 20.27 1.37
CA GLY A 83 -6.00 19.32 2.34
C GLY A 83 -4.48 19.23 2.32
N LEU A 84 -3.90 19.18 1.12
CA LEU A 84 -2.45 19.15 0.94
C LEU A 84 -1.78 20.43 1.45
N ALA A 85 -2.35 21.60 1.13
CA ALA A 85 -1.82 22.88 1.60
C ALA A 85 -1.82 22.96 3.13
N ARG A 86 -2.92 22.55 3.78
CA ARG A 86 -3.03 22.51 5.24
C ARG A 86 -2.08 21.49 5.88
N LEU A 87 -1.84 20.34 5.24
CA LEU A 87 -0.89 19.34 5.72
C LEU A 87 0.55 19.89 5.70
N LYS A 88 0.93 20.56 4.60
CA LYS A 88 2.25 21.21 4.47
C LYS A 88 2.45 22.26 5.55
N GLU A 89 1.48 23.16 5.73
CA GLU A 89 1.50 24.18 6.80
C GLU A 89 1.60 23.54 8.20
N PHE A 90 0.87 22.44 8.43
CA PHE A 90 0.94 21.71 9.69
C PHE A 90 2.35 21.14 9.94
N PHE A 91 2.98 20.55 8.93
CA PHE A 91 4.34 20.02 9.05
C PHE A 91 5.41 21.10 9.17
N ASP A 92 5.25 22.24 8.51
CA ASP A 92 6.12 23.40 8.67
C ASP A 92 6.03 24.01 10.07
N GLY A 93 4.86 23.97 10.71
CA GLY A 93 4.67 24.45 12.08
C GLY A 93 5.11 23.49 13.18
N HIS A 94 5.00 22.17 12.95
CA HIS A 94 5.21 21.16 14.01
C HIS A 94 6.50 20.32 13.84
N HIS A 95 7.07 20.26 12.64
CA HIS A 95 8.27 19.51 12.29
C HIS A 95 8.33 18.10 12.92
N PRO A 96 7.47 17.16 12.49
CA PRO A 96 7.44 15.82 13.09
C PRO A 96 8.80 15.12 12.94
N ARG A 97 9.48 14.92 14.07
CA ARG A 97 10.86 14.35 14.09
C ARG A 97 10.90 12.83 14.02
N ARG A 98 9.74 12.16 14.14
CA ARG A 98 9.62 10.71 14.15
C ARG A 98 8.64 10.26 13.06
N PRO A 99 8.95 9.19 12.29
CA PRO A 99 8.05 8.65 11.28
C PRO A 99 6.63 8.41 11.81
N ALA A 100 6.49 7.78 12.98
CA ALA A 100 5.19 7.52 13.60
C ALA A 100 4.35 8.80 13.86
N GLN A 101 4.98 9.94 14.16
CA GLN A 101 4.25 11.20 14.33
C GLN A 101 3.77 11.75 12.99
N ARG A 102 4.63 11.69 11.96
CA ARG A 102 4.29 12.09 10.59
C ARG A 102 3.13 11.25 10.06
N ARG A 103 3.22 9.92 10.17
CA ARG A 103 2.18 8.97 9.72
C ARG A 103 0.83 9.22 10.38
N ARG A 104 0.79 9.44 11.71
CA ARG A 104 -0.46 9.79 12.41
C ARG A 104 -1.09 11.08 11.89
N ALA A 105 -0.29 12.11 11.64
CA ALA A 105 -0.79 13.35 11.06
C ALA A 105 -1.31 13.12 9.63
N THR A 106 -0.52 12.45 8.78
CA THR A 106 -0.94 12.10 7.42
C THR A 106 -2.25 11.32 7.41
N ALA A 107 -2.41 10.32 8.27
CA ALA A 107 -3.65 9.54 8.39
C ALA A 107 -4.86 10.41 8.78
N ALA A 108 -4.71 11.30 9.77
CA ALA A 108 -5.77 12.22 10.18
C ALA A 108 -6.17 13.20 9.05
N PHE A 109 -5.19 13.63 8.25
CA PHE A 109 -5.44 14.49 7.11
C PHE A 109 -6.10 13.75 5.95
N LEU A 110 -5.66 12.54 5.62
CA LEU A 110 -6.31 11.67 4.63
C LEU A 110 -7.76 11.39 5.01
N GLN A 111 -8.04 11.07 6.27
CA GLN A 111 -9.41 10.84 6.75
C GLN A 111 -10.35 12.02 6.47
N LYS A 112 -9.83 13.25 6.48
CA LYS A 112 -10.63 14.48 6.34
C LYS A 112 -10.65 15.06 4.92
N TYR A 113 -9.55 14.91 4.18
CA TYR A 113 -9.32 15.65 2.94
C TYR A 113 -8.95 14.76 1.76
N ALA A 114 -8.95 13.44 1.92
CA ALA A 114 -8.77 12.54 0.79
C ALA A 114 -9.90 12.66 -0.22
N ARG A 115 -9.56 12.34 -1.47
CA ARG A 115 -10.46 12.09 -2.57
C ARG A 115 -10.94 10.64 -2.43
N PRO A 116 -12.19 10.37 -2.00
CA PRO A 116 -12.64 9.00 -1.72
C PRO A 116 -12.45 8.06 -2.91
N GLU A 117 -12.65 8.58 -4.13
CA GLU A 117 -12.47 7.86 -5.39
C GLU A 117 -11.03 7.40 -5.66
N GLU A 118 -10.03 8.03 -5.02
CA GLU A 118 -8.62 7.67 -5.14
C GLU A 118 -8.16 6.71 -4.02
N LEU A 119 -8.94 6.58 -2.93
CA LEU A 119 -8.64 5.67 -1.82
C LEU A 119 -9.45 4.39 -1.86
N GLU A 120 -10.71 4.47 -2.28
CA GLU A 120 -11.64 3.35 -2.26
C GLU A 120 -11.94 2.89 -3.69
N VAL A 121 -11.79 1.59 -3.92
CA VAL A 121 -12.12 0.96 -5.20
C VAL A 121 -13.39 0.16 -5.01
N GLU A 122 -14.46 0.57 -5.69
CA GLU A 122 -15.70 -0.22 -5.71
C GLU A 122 -15.46 -1.55 -6.43
N ILE A 123 -15.66 -2.66 -5.71
CA ILE A 123 -15.49 -4.02 -6.24
C ILE A 123 -16.83 -4.54 -6.71
N VAL A 124 -17.15 -4.29 -7.99
CA VAL A 124 -18.30 -4.90 -8.66
C VAL A 124 -17.80 -6.03 -9.56
N LEU A 125 -17.57 -7.20 -8.97
CA LEU A 125 -17.09 -8.39 -9.68
C LEU A 125 -18.15 -9.51 -9.71
N PRO A 126 -18.34 -10.21 -10.84
CA PRO A 126 -19.34 -11.28 -10.95
C PRO A 126 -19.14 -12.38 -9.90
N GLY A 127 -20.20 -12.68 -9.14
CA GLY A 127 -20.20 -13.75 -8.14
C GLY A 127 -19.54 -13.40 -6.80
N TRP A 128 -19.08 -12.16 -6.61
CA TRP A 128 -18.52 -11.72 -5.34
C TRP A 128 -19.64 -11.33 -4.39
N THR A 129 -19.72 -12.03 -3.25
CA THR A 129 -20.64 -11.74 -2.16
C THR A 129 -19.90 -11.08 -1.01
N GLU A 130 -20.59 -10.36 -0.13
CA GLU A 130 -19.98 -9.80 1.09
C GLU A 130 -19.27 -10.87 1.93
N ALA A 131 -19.87 -12.06 2.04
CA ALA A 131 -19.26 -13.19 2.75
C ALA A 131 -17.96 -13.68 2.10
N LEU A 132 -17.90 -13.69 0.75
CA LEU A 132 -16.66 -14.03 0.04
C LEU A 132 -15.59 -12.97 0.28
N VAL A 133 -15.96 -11.68 0.17
CA VAL A 133 -15.03 -10.57 0.41
C VAL A 133 -14.48 -10.63 1.84
N ALA A 134 -15.33 -10.86 2.84
CA ALA A 134 -14.90 -10.99 4.24
C ALA A 134 -13.91 -12.15 4.43
N ALA A 135 -14.18 -13.32 3.83
CA ALA A 135 -13.26 -14.46 3.89
C ALA A 135 -11.92 -14.18 3.17
N MET A 136 -11.95 -13.42 2.06
CA MET A 136 -10.74 -12.99 1.36
C MET A 136 -9.94 -11.99 2.17
N THR A 137 -10.58 -11.06 2.88
CA THR A 137 -9.91 -10.11 3.77
C THR A 137 -9.20 -10.84 4.92
N GLU A 138 -9.85 -11.80 5.56
CA GLU A 138 -9.22 -12.61 6.61
C GLU A 138 -8.01 -13.40 6.05
N ALA A 139 -8.17 -14.03 4.89
CA ALA A 139 -7.07 -14.73 4.22
C ALA A 139 -5.91 -13.78 3.82
N TYR A 140 -6.21 -12.54 3.42
CA TYR A 140 -5.22 -11.51 3.10
C TYR A 140 -4.41 -11.09 4.34
N ASP A 141 -5.08 -10.89 5.47
CA ASP A 141 -4.44 -10.53 6.73
C ASP A 141 -3.51 -11.66 7.22
N GLU A 142 -3.97 -12.91 7.15
CA GLU A 142 -3.14 -14.09 7.43
C GLU A 142 -1.92 -14.18 6.49
N ASP A 143 -2.11 -13.87 5.21
CA ASP A 143 -1.05 -13.89 4.20
C ASP A 143 0.02 -12.82 4.47
N CYS A 144 -0.40 -11.61 4.86
CA CYS A 144 0.50 -10.54 5.26
C CYS A 144 1.30 -10.91 6.51
N ALA A 145 0.64 -11.47 7.54
CA ALA A 145 1.30 -11.92 8.76
C ALA A 145 2.34 -13.03 8.49
N GLU A 146 2.01 -13.95 7.58
CA GLU A 146 2.92 -14.99 7.13
C GLU A 146 4.14 -14.41 6.41
N ILE A 147 3.94 -13.50 5.46
CA ILE A 147 5.02 -12.86 4.69
C ILE A 147 5.96 -12.08 5.61
N ALA A 148 5.42 -11.35 6.58
CA ALA A 148 6.20 -10.58 7.54
C ALA A 148 7.14 -11.46 8.39
N GLY A 149 6.81 -12.74 8.57
CA GLY A 149 7.64 -13.72 9.29
C GLY A 149 8.69 -14.43 8.45
N LEU A 150 8.75 -14.21 7.12
CA LEU A 150 9.67 -14.94 6.25
C LEU A 150 11.12 -14.43 6.41
N PRO A 151 12.12 -15.33 6.51
CA PRO A 151 13.52 -14.94 6.46
C PRO A 151 13.86 -14.23 5.14
N GLY A 152 14.62 -13.14 5.22
CA GLY A 152 14.99 -12.33 4.05
C GLY A 152 13.93 -11.30 3.63
N VAL A 153 12.81 -11.20 4.36
CA VAL A 153 11.79 -10.16 4.16
C VAL A 153 11.92 -9.07 5.22
N THR A 154 11.90 -7.82 4.76
CA THR A 154 11.61 -6.63 5.56
C THR A 154 10.22 -6.15 5.17
N PHE A 155 9.24 -6.34 6.05
CA PHE A 155 7.87 -5.91 5.82
C PHE A 155 7.62 -4.56 6.48
N LEU A 156 7.35 -3.53 5.67
CA LEU A 156 7.08 -2.19 6.15
C LEU A 156 5.62 -2.08 6.56
N VAL A 157 5.40 -1.57 7.77
CA VAL A 157 4.07 -1.31 8.34
C VAL A 157 3.95 0.18 8.73
N PRO A 158 2.74 0.77 8.64
CA PRO A 158 2.46 2.12 9.13
C PRO A 158 2.82 2.38 10.60
#